data_AF-A0A7X6WJK9-F1
#
_entry.id   AF-A0A7X6WJK9-F1
#
_cell.length_a   1.000
_cell.length_b   1.000
_cell.length_c   1.000
_cell.angle_alpha   90.00
_cell.angle_beta   90.00
_cell.angle_gamma   90.00
#
_symmetry.space_group_name_H-M   'P 1'
#
loop_
_entity.id
_entity.type
_entity.pdbx_description
1 polymer ?
#
loop_
_entity_poly.entity_id
_entity_poly.type
_entity_poly.pdbx_seq_one_letter_code
_entity_poly.pdbx_strand_id
1 'polypeptide(L)'
;MVQERIGSQEAIARLWEIYQDNPQLAGPSLELLCDIHEYDFPELAEVREANRQDEEELTAYQQDMWQQLTGKTKAKTNNDKEIEEENAQEIAKYLQEDNPPKPKPVKSVKIARNGPCPCGSGKKYKKCCGK
;
A
#
# COMPACT_ATOMS: atom_id res chain seq x y z
N MET A 1 8.73 -6.67 29.93
CA MET A 1 10.17 -6.37 29.77
C MET A 1 10.54 -6.65 28.32
N VAL A 2 10.37 -5.66 27.45
CA VAL A 2 10.87 -5.75 26.07
C VAL A 2 12.38 -5.61 26.18
N GLN A 3 13.13 -6.66 25.88
CA GLN A 3 14.59 -6.57 25.82
C GLN A 3 14.93 -5.61 24.68
N GLU A 4 15.57 -4.48 24.99
CA GLU A 4 16.18 -3.60 24.00
C GLU A 4 17.15 -4.45 23.15
N ARG A 5 16.78 -4.68 21.88
CA ARG A 5 17.68 -5.34 20.95
C ARG A 5 18.65 -4.27 20.48
N ILE A 6 19.93 -4.39 20.77
CA ILE A 6 20.98 -3.44 20.32
C ILE A 6 20.86 -3.14 18.81
N GLY A 7 20.48 -4.14 17.99
CA GLY A 7 20.25 -3.96 16.55
C GLY A 7 19.05 -3.08 16.16
N SER A 8 18.05 -2.89 17.03
CA SER A 8 16.94 -1.96 16.74
C SER A 8 17.33 -0.50 16.95
N GLN A 9 18.18 -0.21 17.95
CA GLN A 9 18.72 1.14 18.14
C GLN A 9 19.66 1.53 16.99
N GLU A 10 20.51 0.62 16.51
CA GLU A 10 21.33 0.86 15.32
C GLU A 10 20.47 1.10 14.07
N ALA A 11 19.40 0.33 13.88
CA ALA A 11 18.49 0.53 12.75
C ALA A 11 17.79 1.90 12.79
N ILE A 12 17.30 2.32 13.96
CA ILE A 12 16.68 3.63 14.17
C ILE A 12 17.71 4.74 13.88
N ALA A 13 18.94 4.63 14.38
CA ALA A 13 20.00 5.60 14.11
C ALA A 13 20.32 5.71 12.61
N ARG A 14 20.36 4.59 11.89
CA ARG A 14 20.57 4.59 10.43
C ARG A 14 19.41 5.20 9.66
N LEU A 15 18.17 4.91 10.06
CA LEU A 15 17.01 5.55 9.45
C LEU A 15 16.98 7.05 9.73
N TRP A 16 17.44 7.49 10.91
CA TRP A 16 17.59 8.90 11.22
C TRP A 16 18.63 9.59 10.33
N GLU A 17 19.81 8.98 10.12
CA GLU A 17 20.81 9.48 9.15
C GLU A 17 20.21 9.63 7.75
N ILE A 18 19.47 8.62 7.27
CA ILE A 18 18.83 8.66 5.95
C ILE A 18 17.73 9.73 5.92
N TYR A 19 16.98 9.89 7.01
CA TYR A 19 15.90 10.87 7.11
C TYR A 19 16.42 12.30 6.97
N GLN A 20 17.59 12.63 7.53
CA GLN A 20 18.20 13.96 7.40
C GLN A 20 18.47 14.34 5.94
N ASP A 21 18.86 13.37 5.11
CA ASP A 21 19.13 13.59 3.69
C ASP A 21 17.87 13.43 2.82
N ASN A 22 16.98 12.50 3.17
CA ASN A 22 15.81 12.10 2.37
C ASN A 22 14.62 11.72 3.28
N PRO A 23 13.88 12.70 3.81
CA PRO A 23 12.78 12.48 4.75
C PRO A 23 11.72 11.48 4.23
N GLN A 24 11.34 11.61 2.96
CA GLN A 24 10.31 10.79 2.31
C GLN A 24 10.70 9.31 2.14
N LEU A 25 11.99 8.97 2.22
CA LEU A 25 12.46 7.58 2.09
C LEU A 25 12.49 6.83 3.43
N ALA A 26 12.72 7.55 4.53
CA ALA A 26 12.95 6.94 5.84
C ALA A 26 11.87 7.26 6.87
N GLY A 27 11.12 8.36 6.70
CA GLY A 27 10.18 8.89 7.70
C GLY A 27 9.19 7.86 8.24
N PRO A 28 8.38 7.20 7.38
CA PRO A 28 7.41 6.21 7.84
C PRO A 28 8.05 4.98 8.49
N SER A 29 9.22 4.56 7.99
CA SER A 29 9.95 3.42 8.56
C SER A 29 10.57 3.75 9.91
N LEU A 30 11.04 4.99 10.08
CA LEU A 30 11.62 5.52 11.31
C LEU A 30 10.54 5.62 12.39
N GLU A 31 9.40 6.24 12.08
CA GLU A 31 8.25 6.33 12.99
C GLU A 31 7.80 4.94 13.47
N LEU A 32 7.59 4.01 12.54
CA LEU A 32 7.14 2.65 12.87
C LEU A 32 8.13 1.91 13.77
N LEU A 33 9.44 1.99 13.49
CA LEU A 33 10.44 1.33 14.33
C LEU A 33 10.51 1.96 15.73
N CYS A 34 10.37 3.28 15.84
CA CYS A 34 10.30 3.97 17.12
C CYS A 34 9.10 3.49 17.95
N ASP A 35 7.93 3.35 17.33
CA ASP A 35 6.72 2.84 18.01
C ASP A 35 6.88 1.38 18.47
N ILE A 36 7.41 0.50 17.59
CA ILE A 36 7.61 -0.93 17.91
C ILE A 36 8.59 -1.11 19.07
N HIS A 37 9.61 -0.25 19.15
CA HIS A 37 10.70 -0.37 20.11
C HIS A 37 10.55 0.56 21.32
N GLU A 38 9.42 1.27 21.46
CA GLU A 38 9.19 2.26 22.52
C GLU A 38 10.35 3.26 22.64
N TYR A 39 10.93 3.65 21.49
CA TYR A 39 12.08 4.54 21.42
C TYR A 39 11.62 5.96 21.14
N ASP A 40 12.00 6.89 22.00
CA ASP A 40 11.62 8.30 21.89
C ASP A 40 12.88 9.18 21.78
N PHE A 41 12.83 10.17 20.90
CA PHE A 41 13.90 11.14 20.70
C PHE A 41 13.31 12.52 20.38
N PRO A 42 14.02 13.63 20.67
CA PRO A 42 13.43 14.97 20.67
C PRO A 42 12.74 15.38 19.36
N GLU A 43 13.31 14.98 18.23
CA GLU A 43 12.83 15.34 16.89
C GLU A 43 11.73 14.41 16.36
N LEU A 44 11.38 13.33 17.06
CA LEU A 44 10.38 12.36 16.61
C LEU A 44 9.00 13.00 16.39
N ALA A 45 8.64 14.00 17.19
CA ALA A 45 7.38 14.72 17.02
C ALA A 45 7.31 15.47 15.68
N GLU A 46 8.42 16.05 15.24
CA GLU A 46 8.53 16.74 13.94
C GLU A 46 8.48 15.73 12.80
N VAL A 47 9.15 14.58 12.95
CA VAL A 47 9.10 13.47 11.98
C VAL A 47 7.67 12.98 11.78
N ARG A 48 6.94 12.74 12.87
CA ARG A 48 5.54 12.30 12.83
C ARG A 48 4.64 13.32 12.14
N GLU A 49 4.84 14.60 12.40
CA GLU A 49 4.06 15.65 11.75
C GLU A 49 4.37 15.77 10.25
N ALA A 50 5.65 15.68 9.87
CA ALA A 50 6.04 15.63 8.46
C ALA A 50 5.44 14.42 7.73
N ASN A 51 5.50 13.23 8.33
CA ASN A 51 4.89 12.02 7.76
C ASN A 51 3.37 12.18 7.61
N ARG A 52 2.68 12.77 8.59
CA ARG A 52 1.23 13.05 8.52
C ARG A 52 0.90 13.99 7.35
N GLN A 53 1.67 15.07 7.19
CA GLN A 53 1.45 16.02 6.11
C GLN A 53 1.66 15.39 4.73
N ASP A 54 2.72 14.57 4.58
CA ASP A 54 2.97 13.82 3.36
C ASP A 54 1.83 12.84 3.04
N GLU A 55 1.30 12.14 4.05
CA GLU A 55 0.15 11.24 3.90
C GLU A 55 -1.12 12.00 3.50
N GLU A 56 -1.38 13.16 4.11
CA GLU A 56 -2.53 14.02 3.79
C GLU A 56 -2.44 14.56 2.35
N GLU A 57 -1.26 15.02 1.93
CA GLU A 57 -1.01 15.49 0.56
C GLU A 57 -1.19 14.35 -0.45
N LEU A 58 -0.61 13.18 -0.19
CA LEU A 58 -0.74 12.02 -1.06
C LEU A 58 -2.21 11.58 -1.17
N THR A 59 -2.93 11.58 -0.05
CA THR A 59 -4.36 11.24 -0.02
C THR A 59 -5.19 12.25 -0.80
N ALA A 60 -4.89 13.55 -0.65
CA ALA A 60 -5.55 14.61 -1.40
C ALA A 60 -5.29 14.46 -2.91
N TYR A 61 -4.04 14.19 -3.31
CA TYR A 61 -3.67 13.92 -4.70
C TYR A 61 -4.39 12.70 -5.26
N GLN A 62 -4.37 11.57 -4.55
CA GLN A 62 -5.05 10.35 -4.98
C GLN A 62 -6.56 10.58 -5.15
N GLN A 63 -7.15 11.33 -4.23
CA GLN A 63 -8.57 11.66 -4.25
C GLN A 63 -8.93 12.62 -5.39
N ASP A 64 -8.09 13.60 -5.71
CA ASP A 64 -8.29 14.47 -6.87
C ASP A 64 -8.15 13.67 -8.17
N MET A 65 -7.08 12.88 -8.31
CA MET A 65 -6.86 12.00 -9.45
C MET A 65 -8.05 11.06 -9.67
N TRP A 66 -8.61 10.49 -8.59
CA TRP A 66 -9.79 9.64 -8.67
C TRP A 66 -11.03 10.38 -9.16
N GLN A 67 -11.23 11.63 -8.72
CA GLN A 67 -12.34 12.46 -9.21
C GLN A 67 -12.19 12.76 -10.71
N GLN A 68 -10.98 13.06 -11.17
CA GLN A 68 -10.70 13.30 -12.59
C GLN A 68 -10.98 12.07 -13.45
N LEU A 69 -10.58 10.87 -13.00
CA LEU A 69 -10.78 9.62 -13.74
C LEU A 69 -12.24 9.17 -13.78
N THR A 70 -12.98 9.36 -12.68
CA THR A 70 -14.35 8.86 -12.55
C THR A 70 -15.42 9.88 -12.96
N GLY A 71 -15.06 11.16 -13.08
CA GLY A 71 -16.00 12.26 -13.31
C GLY A 71 -16.99 12.46 -12.15
N LYS A 72 -16.82 11.75 -11.01
CA LYS A 72 -17.66 11.87 -9.83
C LYS A 72 -17.02 12.85 -8.85
N THR A 73 -17.60 14.03 -8.71
CA THR A 73 -17.34 14.91 -7.56
C THR A 73 -17.87 14.25 -6.29
N LYS A 74 -17.26 14.50 -5.12
CA LYS A 74 -17.65 13.92 -3.79
C LYS A 74 -19.14 14.04 -3.41
N ALA A 75 -19.96 14.76 -4.16
CA ALA A 75 -21.41 14.72 -4.07
C ALA A 75 -21.91 13.31 -4.45
N LYS A 76 -21.96 12.42 -3.44
CA LYS A 76 -22.59 11.09 -3.56
C LYS A 76 -24.03 11.28 -4.05
N THR A 77 -24.34 10.71 -5.20
CA THR A 77 -25.74 10.62 -5.65
C THR A 77 -26.49 9.60 -4.78
N ASN A 78 -27.82 9.65 -4.75
CA ASN A 78 -28.60 8.64 -4.01
C ASN A 78 -28.27 7.21 -4.47
N ASN A 79 -28.01 7.04 -5.77
CA ASN A 79 -27.64 5.77 -6.39
C ASN A 79 -26.28 5.23 -5.88
N ASP A 80 -25.31 6.11 -5.58
CA ASP A 80 -24.00 5.68 -5.07
C ASP A 80 -24.08 5.15 -3.63
N LYS A 81 -25.00 5.72 -2.82
CA LYS A 81 -25.23 5.29 -1.43
C LYS A 81 -25.90 3.92 -1.37
N GLU A 82 -26.89 3.70 -2.23
CA GLU A 82 -27.59 2.41 -2.35
C GLU A 82 -26.62 1.30 -2.75
N ILE A 83 -25.74 1.54 -3.73
CA ILE A 83 -24.71 0.58 -4.15
C ILE A 83 -23.73 0.26 -3.01
N GLU A 84 -23.31 1.26 -2.23
CA GLU A 84 -22.38 1.08 -1.11
C GLU A 84 -23.02 0.25 0.03
N GLU A 85 -24.31 0.47 0.30
CA GLU A 85 -25.08 -0.25 1.29
C GLU A 85 -25.37 -1.70 0.86
N GLU A 86 -25.70 -1.92 -0.41
CA GLU A 86 -25.83 -3.27 -1.00
C GLU A 86 -24.49 -4.04 -0.91
N ASN A 87 -23.37 -3.41 -1.29
CA ASN A 87 -22.05 -4.02 -1.21
C ASN A 87 -21.65 -4.33 0.24
N ALA A 88 -21.95 -3.44 1.20
CA ALA A 88 -21.67 -3.66 2.61
C ALA A 88 -22.48 -4.84 3.18
N GLN A 89 -23.74 -4.98 2.78
CA GLN A 89 -24.58 -6.14 3.13
C GLN A 89 -24.03 -7.44 2.55
N GLU A 90 -23.58 -7.42 1.29
CA GLU A 90 -22.98 -8.59 0.64
C GLU A 90 -21.67 -9.03 1.34
N ILE A 91 -20.80 -8.08 1.69
CA ILE A 91 -19.57 -8.34 2.46
C ILE A 91 -19.89 -8.91 3.84
N ALA A 92 -20.85 -8.31 4.56
CA ALA A 92 -21.28 -8.79 5.88
C ALA A 92 -21.82 -10.23 5.82
N LYS A 93 -22.58 -10.56 4.77
CA LYS A 93 -23.03 -11.93 4.52
C LYS A 93 -21.87 -12.88 4.26
N TYR A 94 -20.89 -12.47 3.44
CA TYR A 94 -19.72 -13.28 3.12
C TYR A 94 -18.84 -13.58 4.35
N LEU A 95 -18.74 -12.63 5.29
CA LEU A 95 -17.99 -12.78 6.54
C LEU A 95 -18.70 -13.69 7.57
N GLN A 96 -20.01 -13.90 7.43
CA GLN A 96 -20.80 -14.78 8.29
C GLN A 96 -20.90 -16.22 7.74
N GLU A 97 -20.48 -16.47 6.50
CA GLU A 97 -20.47 -17.82 5.92
C GLU A 97 -19.23 -18.60 6.41
N ASP A 98 -19.44 -19.72 7.11
CA ASP A 98 -18.36 -20.63 7.58
C ASP A 98 -17.58 -21.31 6.42
N ASN A 99 -18.12 -21.25 5.20
CA ASN A 99 -17.50 -21.84 4.01
C ASN A 99 -17.82 -20.99 2.75
N PRO A 100 -17.17 -19.82 2.61
CA PRO A 100 -17.43 -18.92 1.51
C PRO A 100 -17.10 -19.59 0.16
N PRO A 101 -17.86 -19.29 -0.91
CA PRO A 101 -17.65 -19.90 -2.21
C PRO A 101 -16.24 -19.59 -2.72
N LYS A 102 -15.42 -20.63 -2.90
CA LYS A 102 -14.04 -20.48 -3.36
C LYS A 102 -14.00 -19.66 -4.66
N PRO A 103 -13.09 -18.66 -4.78
CA PRO A 103 -12.95 -17.91 -6.01
C PRO A 103 -12.68 -18.86 -7.17
N LYS A 104 -13.37 -18.64 -8.29
CA LYS A 104 -13.15 -19.45 -9.49
C LYS A 104 -11.69 -19.30 -9.91
N PRO A 105 -11.00 -20.40 -10.26
CA PRO A 105 -9.61 -20.31 -10.70
C PRO A 105 -9.54 -19.40 -11.93
N VAL A 106 -8.67 -18.39 -11.86
CA VAL A 106 -8.42 -17.50 -12.99
C VAL A 106 -7.83 -18.33 -14.12
N LYS A 107 -8.44 -18.26 -15.31
CA LYS A 107 -7.88 -18.88 -16.51
C LYS A 107 -6.62 -18.11 -16.90
N SER A 108 -5.46 -18.63 -16.51
CA SER A 108 -4.19 -18.08 -16.96
C SER A 108 -3.95 -18.45 -18.42
N VAL A 109 -3.50 -17.48 -19.21
CA VAL A 109 -3.01 -17.74 -20.57
C VAL A 109 -1.70 -18.52 -20.43
N LYS A 110 -1.70 -19.78 -20.85
CA LYS A 110 -0.48 -20.59 -20.91
C LYS A 110 0.42 -20.06 -22.02
N ILE A 111 1.39 -19.23 -21.67
CA ILE A 111 2.39 -18.74 -22.61
C ILE A 111 3.40 -19.85 -22.90
N ALA A 112 3.50 -20.27 -24.16
CA ALA A 112 4.50 -21.24 -24.57
C ALA A 112 5.91 -20.65 -24.41
N ARG A 113 6.88 -21.45 -23.91
CA ARG A 113 8.31 -21.04 -23.73
C ARG A 113 8.90 -20.35 -24.97
N ASN A 114 8.53 -20.82 -26.16
CA ASN A 114 9.02 -20.32 -27.44
C ASN A 114 8.12 -19.28 -28.10
N GLY A 115 6.95 -18.99 -27.53
CA GLY A 115 6.01 -17.99 -28.03
C GLY A 115 6.49 -16.56 -27.79
N PRO A 116 5.84 -15.55 -28.40
CA PRO A 116 6.16 -14.14 -28.20
C PRO A 116 5.93 -13.73 -26.73
N CYS A 117 6.81 -12.87 -26.20
CA CYS A 117 6.67 -12.33 -24.85
C CYS A 117 5.44 -11.40 -24.78
N PRO A 118 4.55 -11.55 -23.77
CA PRO A 118 3.42 -10.64 -23.58
C PRO A 118 3.84 -9.22 -23.22
N CYS A 119 5.10 -9.02 -22.82
CA CYS A 119 5.71 -7.73 -22.51
C CYS A 119 5.96 -6.82 -23.74
N GLY A 120 5.63 -7.29 -24.96
CA GLY A 120 5.80 -6.49 -26.18
C GLY A 120 7.25 -6.39 -26.68
N SER A 121 8.21 -7.08 -26.07
CA SER A 121 9.64 -6.97 -26.43
C SER A 121 10.02 -7.60 -27.78
N GLY A 122 9.09 -8.27 -28.46
CA GLY A 122 9.36 -9.06 -29.68
C GLY A 122 10.22 -10.31 -29.46
N LYS A 123 10.71 -10.57 -28.24
CA LYS A 123 11.55 -11.74 -27.92
C LYS A 123 10.68 -12.94 -27.53
N LYS A 124 11.22 -14.17 -27.69
CA LYS A 124 10.59 -15.39 -27.17
C LYS A 124 10.50 -15.34 -25.64
N TYR A 125 9.41 -15.85 -25.05
CA TYR A 125 9.17 -15.81 -23.61
C TYR A 125 10.37 -16.30 -22.77
N LYS A 126 10.98 -17.44 -23.14
CA LYS A 126 12.18 -18.00 -22.48
C LYS A 126 13.43 -17.12 -22.50
N LYS A 127 13.47 -16.09 -23.36
CA LYS A 127 14.59 -15.16 -23.50
C LYS A 127 14.26 -13.77 -22.94
N CYS A 128 13.08 -13.60 -22.35
CA CYS A 128 12.59 -12.33 -21.82
C CYS A 128 12.04 -12.53 -20.39
N CYS A 129 10.73 -12.42 -20.16
CA CYS A 129 10.12 -12.56 -18.84
C CYS A 129 10.14 -13.97 -18.25
N GLY A 130 10.38 -15.01 -19.08
CA GLY A 130 10.49 -16.39 -18.64
C GLY A 130 11.93 -16.88 -18.52
N LYS A 131 12.88 -15.96 -18.27
CA LYS A 131 14.27 -16.28 -17.97
C LYS A 131 14.41 -16.83 -16.56
#